data_AF-A0A1I5IY16-F1
#
_entry.id   AF-A0A1I5IY16-F1
#
_cell.length_a   1.000
_cell.length_b   1.000
_cell.length_c   1.000
_cell.angle_alpha   90.00
_cell.angle_beta   90.00
_cell.angle_gamma   90.00
#
_symmetry.space_group_name_H-M   'P 1'
#
loop_
_entity.id
_entity.type
_entity.pdbx_description
1 polymer ?
#
loop_
_entity_poly.entity_id
_entity_poly.type
_entity_poly.pdbx_seq_one_letter_code
_entity_poly.pdbx_strand_id
1 'polypeptide(L)' 'MSVKIVVSYSEEKELQEVICLLRPITQHISKYKSEEGKYKKAKITIRETRL' A
#
# COMPACT_ATOMS: atom_id res chain seq x y z
N MET A 1 -15.07 4.74 -8.08
CA MET A 1 -14.73 3.37 -7.59
C MET A 1 -13.58 3.43 -6.58
N SER A 2 -13.30 2.34 -5.84
CA SER A 2 -12.10 2.25 -4.98
C SER A 2 -11.23 1.07 -5.37
N VAL A 3 -9.93 1.31 -5.58
CA VAL A 3 -8.93 0.27 -5.84
C VAL A 3 -8.20 -0.03 -4.53
N LYS A 4 -8.04 -1.32 -4.23
CA LYS A 4 -7.27 -1.82 -3.09
C LYS A 4 -6.06 -2.58 -3.61
N ILE A 5 -4.87 -2.14 -3.24
CA ILE A 5 -3.60 -2.77 -3.63
C ILE A 5 -2.99 -3.40 -2.37
N VAL A 6 -2.61 -4.67 -2.45
CA VAL A 6 -1.89 -5.36 -1.37
C VAL A 6 -0.45 -5.52 -1.80
N VAL A 7 0.47 -4.96 -1.01
CA VAL A 7 1.91 -4.98 -1.26
C VAL A 7 2.56 -5.85 -0.21
N SER A 8 3.33 -6.85 -0.66
CA SER A 8 4.23 -7.61 0.22
C SER A 8 5.63 -7.02 0.09
N TYR A 9 6.31 -6.78 1.21
CA TYR A 9 7.63 -6.17 1.24
C TYR A 9 8.48 -6.76 2.37
N SER A 10 9.79 -6.75 2.16
CA SER A 10 10.79 -7.21 3.14
C SER A 10 11.28 -6.02 3.96
N GLU A 11 11.60 -4.93 3.27
CA GLU A 11 12.16 -3.72 3.86
C GLU A 11 11.19 -2.54 3.76
N GLU A 12 11.20 -1.64 4.75
CA GLU A 12 10.31 -0.48 4.74
C GLU A 12 10.58 0.47 3.55
N LYS A 13 11.82 0.46 3.01
CA LYS A 13 12.20 1.28 1.86
C LYS A 13 11.42 0.89 0.60
N GLU A 14 11.24 -0.41 0.34
CA GLU A 14 10.47 -0.93 -0.79
C GLU A 14 9.01 -0.43 -0.73
N LEU A 15 8.41 -0.46 0.46
CA LEU A 15 7.06 0.05 0.65
C LEU A 15 6.99 1.58 0.44
N GLN A 16 7.99 2.33 0.91
CA GLN A 16 8.05 3.78 0.71
C GLN A 16 8.12 4.16 -0.78
N GLU A 17 8.89 3.42 -1.59
CA GLU A 17 8.96 3.66 -3.03
C GLU A 17 7.59 3.49 -3.70
N VAL A 18 6.86 2.43 -3.35
CA VAL A 18 5.49 2.21 -3.86
C VAL A 18 4.53 3.31 -3.40
N ILE A 19 4.61 3.75 -2.14
CA ILE A 19 3.80 4.85 -1.62
C ILE A 19 4.10 6.15 -2.35
N CYS A 20 5.38 6.46 -2.62
CA CYS A 20 5.78 7.66 -3.36
C CYS A 20 5.20 7.69 -4.77
N LEU A 21 5.23 6.56 -5.49
CA LEU A 21 4.64 6.44 -6.82
C LEU A 21 3.12 6.64 -6.82
N LEU A 22 2.44 6.10 -5.80
CA LEU A 22 0.99 6.16 -5.68
C LEU A 22 0.50 7.41 -4.93
N ARG A 23 1.39 8.25 -4.39
CA ARG A 23 1.06 9.41 -3.54
C ARG A 23 -0.02 10.33 -4.13
N PRO A 24 -0.05 10.63 -5.44
CA PRO A 24 -1.07 11.51 -6.02
C PRO A 24 -2.51 10.96 -5.93
N ILE A 25 -2.67 9.64 -5.78
CA ILE A 25 -3.96 8.94 -5.83
C ILE A 25 -4.27 8.15 -4.55
N THR A 26 -3.30 8.05 -3.64
CA THR A 26 -3.45 7.29 -2.40
C THR A 26 -4.22 8.09 -1.37
N GLN A 27 -5.25 7.49 -0.80
CA GLN A 27 -6.02 8.10 0.28
C GLN A 27 -5.69 7.53 1.66
N HIS A 28 -5.42 6.23 1.73
CA HIS A 28 -5.18 5.56 3.00
C HIS A 28 -4.27 4.35 2.85
N ILE A 29 -3.37 4.15 3.81
CA ILE A 29 -2.43 3.04 3.86
C ILE A 29 -2.55 2.38 5.22
N SER A 30 -2.84 1.08 5.23
CA SER A 30 -2.86 0.26 6.44
C SER A 30 -1.76 -0.80 6.34
N LYS A 31 -0.78 -0.74 7.25
CA LYS A 31 0.28 -1.75 7.37
C LYS A 31 -0.17 -2.82 8.36
N TYR A 32 0.09 -4.09 8.06
CA TYR A 32 -0.15 -5.18 8.98
C TYR A 32 0.90 -6.28 8.81
N LYS A 33 1.30 -6.91 9.92
CA LYS A 33 2.14 -8.11 9.87
C LYS A 33 1.24 -9.30 9.52
N SER A 34 1.71 -10.13 8.59
CA SER A 34 1.09 -11.43 8.32
C SER A 34 1.48 -12.38 9.45
N GLU A 35 0.52 -13.03 10.12
CA GLU A 35 0.81 -13.93 11.25
C GLU A 35 1.62 -15.18 10.82
N GLU A 36 1.62 -15.54 9.52
CA GLU A 36 2.30 -16.75 9.00
C GLU A 36 3.34 -16.47 7.88
N GLY A 37 3.80 -15.23 7.68
CA GLY A 37 4.56 -14.85 6.47
C GLY A 37 5.98 -14.31 6.70
N LYS A 38 6.93 -14.70 5.83
CA LYS A 38 8.30 -14.11 5.74
C LYS A 38 8.30 -12.60 5.45
N TYR A 39 7.20 -12.07 4.89
CA TYR A 39 7.09 -10.70 4.42
C TYR A 39 6.03 -9.90 5.20
N LYS A 40 6.28 -8.61 5.36
CA LYS A 40 5.28 -7.65 5.85
C LYS A 40 4.29 -7.34 4.74
N LYS A 41 3.06 -6.96 5.10
CA LYS A 41 2.03 -6.57 4.13
C LYS A 41 1.50 -5.18 4.39
N ALA A 42 1.14 -4.48 3.33
CA ALA A 42 0.47 -3.19 3.39
C ALA A 42 -0.69 -3.18 2.41
N LYS A 43 -1.81 -2.62 2.85
CA LYS A 43 -3.00 -2.40 2.04
C LYS A 43 -3.10 -0.91 1.74
N ILE A 44 -3.02 -0.58 0.46
CA ILE A 44 -3.15 0.78 -0.04
C ILE A 44 -4.54 0.93 -0.66
N THR A 45 -5.29 1.91 -0.20
CA THR A 45 -6.61 2.24 -0.73
C THR A 45 -6.51 3.52 -1.55
N ILE A 46 -6.91 3.40 -2.81
CA ILE A 46 -7.00 4.49 -3.78
C ILE A 46 -8.49 4.68 -4.07
N ARG A 47 -8.99 5.91 -3.95
CA ARG A 47 -10.30 6.25 -4.52
C ARG A 47 -10.08 7.14 -5.73
N GLU A 48 -10.91 6.90 -6.72
CA GLU A 48 -11.03 7.77 -7.88
C GLU A 48 -11.35 9.19 -7.40
N THR A 49 -10.39 10.10 -7.61
CA THR A 49 -10.63 11.53 -7.42
C THR A 49 -11.28 11.99 -8.72
N ARG A 50 -12.57 12.37 -8.67
CA ARG A 50 -13.22 12.99 -9.83
C ARG A 50 -12.46 14.28 -10.13
N LEU A 51 -11.78 14.32 -11.28
CA LEU A 51 -11.30 15.55 -11.90
C LEU A 51 -12.50 16.42 -12.31
#